data_AF-A0A1G4SPH8-F1
#
_entry.id   AF-A0A1G4SPH8-F1
#
_cell.length_a   1.000
_cell.length_b   1.000
_cell.length_c   1.000
_cell.angle_alpha   90.00
_cell.angle_beta   90.00
_cell.angle_gamma   90.00
#
_symmetry.space_group_name_H-M   'P 1'
#
loop_
_entity.id
_entity.type
_entity.pdbx_description
1 polymer ?
#
loop_
_entity_poly.entity_id
_entity_poly.type
_entity_poly.pdbx_seq_one_letter_code
_entity_poly.pdbx_strand_id
1 'polypeptide(L)'
;MALNNLFGWSNLSSMHNHPFYLSSSLQYWHEKSQRHMEMAVAFLHHGMYEECFSFVGMAVEAMLRAFYIEINGQLVHAQPSYEILIKTLRSYGEVDLDTELFLYSILELASHYNSFITSPPTEECVRKLLLRIDKILHYLSVKIGDDPKWSYHRILT
;
A
#
# COMPACT_ATOMS: atom_id res chain seq x y z
N MET A 1 -48.12 -4.25 44.81
CA MET A 1 -46.90 -3.43 45.00
C MET A 1 -46.01 -3.71 43.80
N ALA A 2 -46.14 -2.92 42.74
CA ALA A 2 -45.29 -1.76 42.40
C ALA A 2 -43.95 -2.23 41.79
N LEU A 3 -43.49 -1.84 40.59
CA LEU A 3 -43.84 -0.82 39.59
C LEU A 3 -43.04 -1.17 38.29
N ASN A 4 -43.64 -0.95 37.10
CA ASN A 4 -43.13 -0.24 35.91
C ASN A 4 -41.62 -0.32 35.53
N ASN A 5 -41.13 -0.30 34.29
CA ASN A 5 -41.64 -0.24 32.91
C ASN A 5 -40.37 -0.09 32.02
N LEU A 6 -40.51 -0.44 30.72
CA LEU A 6 -39.85 0.19 29.56
C LEU A 6 -38.37 -0.10 29.22
N PHE A 7 -38.14 -0.13 27.89
CA PHE A 7 -36.94 -0.41 27.10
C PHE A 7 -36.69 -1.91 26.86
N GLY A 8 -37.07 -2.51 25.73
CA GLY A 8 -37.06 -1.93 24.38
C GLY A 8 -35.63 -1.88 23.85
N TRP A 9 -35.06 -3.05 23.57
CA TRP A 9 -33.95 -3.22 22.63
C TRP A 9 -34.36 -4.29 21.62
N SER A 10 -35.37 -3.94 20.82
CA SER A 10 -35.41 -4.37 19.43
C SER A 10 -34.09 -3.99 18.77
N ASN A 11 -33.50 -4.94 18.03
CA ASN A 11 -32.67 -4.71 16.85
C ASN A 11 -32.05 -3.32 16.74
N LEU A 12 -30.83 -3.16 17.26
CA LEU A 12 -29.94 -2.10 16.80
C LEU A 12 -28.66 -2.75 16.30
N SER A 13 -28.75 -3.14 15.03
CA SER A 13 -27.67 -3.14 14.05
C SER A 13 -26.42 -3.93 14.48
N SER A 14 -26.28 -5.21 14.14
CA SER A 14 -26.07 -5.59 12.73
C SER A 14 -25.39 -4.44 11.97
N MET A 15 -24.21 -4.02 12.43
CA MET A 15 -23.26 -3.34 11.56
C MET A 15 -22.83 -4.40 10.54
N HIS A 16 -23.69 -4.59 9.53
CA HIS A 16 -23.27 -5.01 8.21
C HIS A 16 -22.23 -3.97 7.76
N ASN A 17 -20.96 -4.23 8.12
CA ASN A 17 -19.84 -3.52 7.53
C ASN A 17 -19.81 -3.92 6.06
N HIS A 18 -20.38 -2.99 5.32
CA HIS A 18 -20.83 -3.06 3.95
C HIS A 18 -19.66 -3.41 3.00
N PRO A 19 -19.81 -4.38 2.09
CA PRO A 19 -18.83 -4.63 1.02
C PRO A 19 -18.50 -3.37 0.18
N PHE A 20 -19.39 -2.37 0.20
CA PHE A 20 -19.16 -1.04 -0.39
C PHE A 20 -18.06 -0.20 0.30
N TYR A 21 -17.91 -0.26 1.62
CA TYR A 21 -16.84 0.47 2.32
C TYR A 21 -15.47 -0.19 2.14
N LEU A 22 -15.46 -1.53 2.05
CA LEU A 22 -14.25 -2.28 1.77
C LEU A 22 -13.73 -1.98 0.35
N SER A 23 -14.60 -2.12 -0.65
CA SER A 23 -14.26 -1.83 -2.06
C SER A 23 -13.79 -0.39 -2.29
N SER A 24 -14.47 0.60 -1.71
CA SER A 24 -14.02 2.01 -1.81
C SER A 24 -12.68 2.26 -1.13
N SER A 25 -12.40 1.60 0.00
CA SER A 25 -11.11 1.71 0.68
C SER A 25 -9.98 1.07 -0.13
N LEU A 26 -10.22 -0.12 -0.71
CA LEU A 26 -9.26 -0.81 -1.57
C LEU A 26 -8.95 0.01 -2.82
N GLN A 27 -9.98 0.47 -3.53
CA GLN A 27 -9.84 1.32 -4.71
C GLN A 27 -9.02 2.58 -4.40
N TYR A 28 -9.31 3.24 -3.27
CA TYR A 28 -8.56 4.43 -2.85
C TYR A 28 -7.06 4.15 -2.74
N TRP A 29 -6.66 3.05 -2.10
CA TRP A 29 -5.25 2.72 -1.91
C TRP A 29 -4.57 2.26 -3.21
N HIS A 30 -5.29 1.57 -4.10
CA HIS A 30 -4.80 1.24 -5.44
C HIS A 30 -4.48 2.49 -6.26
N GLU A 31 -5.47 3.39 -6.39
CA GLU A 31 -5.29 4.63 -7.14
C GLU A 31 -4.19 5.51 -6.55
N LYS A 32 -4.08 5.52 -5.21
CA LYS A 32 -3.04 6.27 -4.51
C LYS A 32 -1.66 5.69 -4.81
N SER A 33 -1.51 4.37 -4.80
CA SER A 33 -0.26 3.71 -5.18
C SER A 33 0.14 4.03 -6.61
N GLN A 34 -0.80 3.93 -7.55
CA GLN A 34 -0.60 4.28 -8.96
C GLN A 34 -0.12 5.73 -9.13
N ARG A 35 -0.85 6.70 -8.59
CA ARG A 35 -0.50 8.13 -8.69
C ARG A 35 0.86 8.44 -8.08
N HIS A 36 1.20 7.81 -6.96
CA HIS A 36 2.52 8.00 -6.35
C HIS A 36 3.64 7.47 -7.24
N MET A 37 3.46 6.31 -7.87
CA MET A 37 4.45 5.78 -8.79
C MET A 37 4.58 6.64 -10.07
N GLU A 38 3.47 7.16 -10.60
CA GLU A 38 3.49 8.11 -11.73
C GLU A 38 4.30 9.37 -11.40
N MET A 39 4.11 9.92 -10.19
CA MET A 39 4.90 11.05 -9.69
C MET A 39 6.38 10.69 -9.51
N ALA A 40 6.70 9.50 -8.99
CA ALA A 40 8.08 9.06 -8.86
C ALA A 40 8.80 9.02 -10.22
N VAL A 41 8.15 8.49 -11.26
CA VAL A 41 8.69 8.50 -12.62
C VAL A 41 8.87 9.92 -13.15
N ALA A 42 7.92 10.83 -12.88
CA ALA A 42 8.06 12.23 -13.26
C ALA A 42 9.30 12.87 -12.59
N PHE A 43 9.53 12.63 -11.30
CA PHE A 43 10.71 13.14 -10.59
C PHE A 43 12.03 12.52 -11.08
N LEU A 44 12.03 11.23 -11.43
CA LEU A 44 13.18 10.58 -12.06
C LEU A 44 13.61 11.33 -13.32
N HIS A 45 12.68 11.67 -14.21
CA HIS A 45 12.98 12.38 -15.46
C HIS A 45 13.56 13.79 -15.24
N HIS A 46 13.35 14.38 -14.06
CA HIS A 46 13.90 15.69 -13.69
C HIS A 46 15.18 15.58 -12.85
N GLY A 47 15.70 14.35 -12.61
CA GLY A 47 16.87 14.12 -11.75
C GLY A 47 16.62 14.38 -10.26
N MET A 48 15.35 14.47 -9.85
CA MET A 48 14.92 14.74 -8.47
C MET A 48 14.81 13.41 -7.72
N TYR A 49 15.96 12.84 -7.35
CA TYR A 49 16.02 11.48 -6.84
C TYR A 49 15.43 11.32 -5.42
N GLU A 50 15.62 12.29 -4.53
CA GLU A 50 15.06 12.24 -3.17
C GLU A 50 13.53 12.16 -3.22
N GLU A 51 12.91 13.05 -4.01
CA GLU A 51 11.47 13.07 -4.23
C GLU A 51 11.01 11.79 -4.94
N CYS A 52 11.76 11.31 -5.94
CA CYS A 52 11.50 10.02 -6.57
C CYS A 52 11.40 8.89 -5.54
N PHE A 53 12.36 8.78 -4.61
CA PHE A 53 12.34 7.74 -3.58
C PHE A 53 11.24 7.94 -2.54
N SER A 54 10.94 9.19 -2.17
CA SER A 54 9.82 9.50 -1.27
C SER A 54 8.48 9.03 -1.86
N PHE A 55 8.24 9.35 -3.14
CA PHE A 55 7.02 8.93 -3.84
C PHE A 55 6.95 7.42 -4.08
N VAL A 56 8.08 6.78 -4.35
CA VAL A 56 8.19 5.31 -4.35
C VAL A 56 7.76 4.71 -3.01
N GLY A 57 8.28 5.24 -1.90
CA GLY A 57 7.94 4.75 -0.57
C GLY A 57 6.44 4.85 -0.30
N MET A 58 5.84 6.01 -0.64
CA MET A 58 4.39 6.20 -0.55
C MET A 58 3.59 5.25 -1.45
N ALA A 59 4.09 4.95 -2.65
CA ALA A 59 3.44 4.02 -3.57
C ALA A 59 3.41 2.58 -3.02
N VAL A 60 4.56 2.12 -2.48
CA VAL A 60 4.70 0.82 -1.83
C VAL A 60 3.80 0.73 -0.60
N GLU A 61 3.86 1.72 0.28
CA GLU A 61 3.06 1.73 1.50
C GLU A 61 1.56 1.71 1.18
N ALA A 62 1.11 2.48 0.20
CA ALA A 62 -0.28 2.47 -0.24
C ALA A 62 -0.75 1.09 -0.71
N MET A 63 0.04 0.39 -1.54
CA MET A 63 -0.32 -0.95 -2.00
C MET A 63 -0.33 -1.98 -0.87
N LEU A 64 0.64 -1.89 0.05
CA LEU A 64 0.68 -2.75 1.22
C LEU A 64 -0.55 -2.54 2.13
N ARG A 65 -1.05 -1.31 2.24
CA ARG A 65 -2.29 -1.00 2.95
C ARG A 65 -3.52 -1.58 2.26
N ALA A 66 -3.57 -1.52 0.92
CA ALA A 66 -4.62 -2.18 0.15
C ALA A 66 -4.63 -3.69 0.45
N PHE A 67 -3.46 -4.33 0.40
CA PHE A 67 -3.32 -5.75 0.73
C PHE A 67 -3.78 -6.07 2.16
N TYR A 68 -3.36 -5.25 3.12
CA TYR A 68 -3.76 -5.43 4.51
C TYR A 68 -5.28 -5.33 4.70
N ILE A 69 -5.93 -4.37 4.03
CA ILE A 69 -7.39 -4.20 4.09
C ILE A 69 -8.12 -5.38 3.46
N GLU A 70 -7.63 -5.91 2.34
CA GLU A 70 -8.21 -7.08 1.68
C GLU A 70 -8.27 -8.28 2.64
N ILE A 71 -7.17 -8.51 3.34
CA ILE A 71 -7.05 -9.63 4.28
C ILE A 71 -7.83 -9.40 5.58
N ASN A 72 -7.83 -8.18 6.13
CA ASN A 72 -8.36 -7.90 7.47
C ASN A 72 -9.74 -7.23 7.47
N GLY A 73 -10.27 -6.87 6.30
CA GLY A 73 -11.55 -6.20 6.12
C GLY A 73 -11.57 -4.71 6.51
N GLN A 74 -10.50 -4.17 7.12
CA GLN A 74 -10.38 -2.75 7.49
C GLN A 74 -8.94 -2.39 7.90
N LEU A 75 -8.61 -1.10 7.86
CA LEU A 75 -7.46 -0.56 8.59
C LEU A 75 -7.80 -0.43 10.07
N VAL A 76 -6.88 -0.87 10.95
CA VAL A 76 -7.00 -0.64 12.39
C VAL A 76 -6.96 0.87 12.66
N HIS A 77 -7.65 1.34 13.70
CA HIS A 77 -7.66 2.77 14.09
C HIS A 77 -6.26 3.36 14.29
N ALA A 78 -5.29 2.54 14.73
CA ALA A 78 -3.88 2.85 14.64
C ALA A 78 -3.36 2.37 13.28
N GLN A 79 -2.84 3.30 12.48
CA GLN A 79 -2.25 2.95 11.18
C GLN A 79 -1.10 1.96 11.41
N PRO A 80 -1.12 0.76 10.80
CA PRO A 80 -0.05 -0.21 10.98
C PRO A 80 1.27 0.35 10.44
N SER A 81 2.37 0.00 11.10
CA SER A 81 3.70 0.30 10.62
C SER A 81 4.03 -0.54 9.38
N TYR A 82 5.01 -0.13 8.57
CA TYR A 82 5.36 -0.89 7.37
C TYR A 82 5.91 -2.28 7.69
N GLU A 83 6.54 -2.48 8.85
CA GLU A 83 6.97 -3.80 9.31
C GLU A 83 5.78 -4.74 9.46
N ILE A 84 4.68 -4.26 10.04
CA ILE A 84 3.45 -5.04 10.20
C ILE A 84 2.88 -5.37 8.82
N LEU A 85 2.83 -4.37 7.93
CA LEU A 85 2.29 -4.54 6.58
C LEU A 85 3.08 -5.57 5.76
N ILE A 86 4.40 -5.49 5.74
CA ILE A 86 5.27 -6.44 5.02
C ILE A 86 5.19 -7.83 5.66
N LYS A 87 5.17 -7.92 6.99
CA LYS A 87 5.02 -9.20 7.69
C LYS A 87 3.69 -9.87 7.35
N THR A 88 2.60 -9.12 7.24
CA THR A 88 1.31 -9.64 6.76
C THR A 88 1.47 -10.20 5.34
N LEU A 89 2.07 -9.45 4.42
CA LEU A 89 2.29 -9.93 3.06
C LEU A 89 3.07 -11.26 3.01
N ARG A 90 4.15 -11.36 3.81
CA ARG A 90 4.96 -12.58 3.91
C ARG A 90 4.20 -13.75 4.54
N SER A 91 3.40 -13.52 5.58
CA SER A 91 2.67 -14.60 6.26
C SER A 91 1.61 -15.26 5.39
N TYR A 92 1.10 -14.53 4.39
CA TYR A 92 0.17 -15.07 3.39
C TYR A 92 0.89 -15.70 2.18
N GLY A 93 2.22 -15.74 2.18
CA GLY A 93 3.00 -16.41 1.14
C GLY A 93 3.06 -15.66 -0.19
N GLU A 94 2.66 -14.39 -0.23
CA GLU A 94 2.57 -13.62 -1.46
C GLU A 94 3.91 -13.09 -1.96
N VAL A 95 4.93 -13.04 -1.09
CA VAL A 95 6.29 -12.62 -1.45
C VAL A 95 7.33 -13.57 -0.86
N ASP A 96 8.46 -13.70 -1.54
CA ASP A 96 9.65 -14.37 -1.02
C ASP A 96 10.47 -13.45 -0.10
N LEU A 97 11.50 -14.02 0.53
CA LEU A 97 12.39 -13.28 1.44
C LEU A 97 13.16 -12.16 0.72
N ASP A 98 13.54 -12.36 -0.53
CA ASP A 98 14.27 -11.36 -1.31
C ASP A 98 13.39 -10.14 -1.60
N THR A 99 12.13 -10.36 -1.97
CA THR A 99 11.14 -9.30 -2.17
C THR A 99 10.80 -8.60 -0.87
N GLU A 100 10.64 -9.34 0.23
CA GLU A 100 10.46 -8.77 1.57
C GLU A 100 11.60 -7.81 1.94
N LEU A 101 12.86 -8.27 1.87
CA LEU A 101 14.03 -7.44 2.18
C LEU A 101 14.17 -6.25 1.25
N PHE A 102 13.83 -6.42 -0.04
CA PHE A 102 13.81 -5.34 -1.00
C PHE A 102 12.81 -4.26 -0.60
N LEU A 103 11.56 -4.63 -0.25
CA LEU A 103 10.54 -3.67 0.17
C LEU A 103 10.94 -2.92 1.44
N TYR A 104 11.51 -3.61 2.44
CA TYR A 104 12.06 -2.96 3.62
C TYR A 104 13.13 -1.92 3.26
N SER A 105 14.08 -2.31 2.41
CA SER A 105 15.17 -1.43 2.01
C SER A 105 14.66 -0.19 1.27
N ILE A 106 13.63 -0.34 0.44
CA ILE A 106 13.00 0.79 -0.25
C ILE A 106 12.33 1.76 0.72
N LEU A 107 11.57 1.25 1.69
CA LEU A 107 10.88 2.09 2.67
C LEU A 107 11.87 2.81 3.59
N GLU A 108 12.90 2.10 4.06
CA GLU A 108 13.99 2.71 4.83
C GLU A 108 14.74 3.78 4.05
N LEU A 109 15.07 3.50 2.78
CA LEU A 109 15.72 4.46 1.90
C LEU A 109 14.85 5.69 1.65
N ALA A 110 13.54 5.51 1.45
CA ALA A 110 12.61 6.61 1.25
C ALA A 110 12.49 7.52 2.49
N SER A 111 12.54 6.93 3.70
CA SER A 111 12.48 7.69 4.96
C SER A 111 13.80 8.35 5.34
N HIS A 112 14.94 7.80 4.91
CA HIS A 112 16.27 8.23 5.35
C HIS A 112 17.22 8.51 4.17
N TYR A 113 16.70 9.01 3.05
CA TYR A 113 17.44 9.18 1.80
C TYR A 113 18.78 9.91 2.01
N ASN A 114 18.76 11.08 2.66
CA ASN A 114 19.95 11.90 2.91
C ASN A 114 20.96 11.23 3.86
N SER A 115 20.54 10.25 4.65
CA SER A 115 21.44 9.48 5.53
C SER A 115 22.14 8.35 4.79
N PHE A 116 21.50 7.76 3.78
CA PHE A 116 22.04 6.63 3.03
C PHE A 116 22.78 7.03 1.75
N ILE A 117 22.37 8.12 1.11
CA ILE A 117 22.86 8.52 -0.21
C ILE A 117 23.81 9.70 -0.06
N THR A 118 25.11 9.42 -0.09
CA THR A 118 26.18 10.43 -0.04
C THR A 118 26.57 10.97 -1.41
N SER A 119 26.19 10.27 -2.48
CA SER A 119 26.40 10.69 -3.87
C SER A 119 25.16 10.34 -4.70
N PRO A 120 24.69 11.22 -5.61
CA PRO A 120 23.50 10.96 -6.40
C PRO A 120 23.61 9.64 -7.18
N PRO A 121 22.60 8.77 -7.13
CA PRO A 121 22.59 7.55 -7.93
C PRO A 121 22.53 7.89 -9.42
N THR A 122 22.94 6.95 -10.26
CA THR A 122 22.71 7.08 -11.70
C THR A 122 21.23 6.88 -12.01
N GLU A 123 20.72 7.63 -12.99
CA GLU A 123 19.35 7.48 -13.47
C GLU A 123 19.02 6.02 -13.82
N GLU A 124 19.96 5.32 -14.47
CA GLU A 124 19.84 3.92 -14.82
C GLU A 124 19.63 3.00 -13.61
N CYS A 125 20.33 3.28 -12.50
CA CYS A 125 20.17 2.52 -11.26
C CYS A 125 18.78 2.72 -10.67
N VAL A 126 18.33 3.98 -10.58
CA VAL A 126 17.00 4.32 -10.07
C VAL A 126 15.91 3.72 -10.95
N ARG A 127 16.06 3.81 -12.27
CA ARG A 127 15.12 3.23 -13.24
C ARG A 127 14.95 1.71 -13.10
N LYS A 128 16.04 0.97 -12.89
CA LYS A 128 15.97 -0.49 -12.62
C LYS A 128 15.23 -0.80 -11.33
N LEU A 129 15.45 0.02 -10.31
CA LEU A 129 14.79 -0.10 -9.02
C LEU A 129 13.28 0.18 -9.17
N LEU A 130 12.91 1.25 -9.88
CA LEU A 130 11.51 1.56 -10.19
C LEU A 130 10.83 0.44 -11.00
N LEU A 131 11.51 -0.13 -12.00
CA LEU A 131 11.00 -1.28 -12.76
C LEU A 131 10.71 -2.49 -11.88
N ARG A 132 11.55 -2.75 -10.87
CA ARG A 132 11.32 -3.84 -9.92
C ARG A 132 10.11 -3.55 -9.03
N ILE A 133 9.97 -2.32 -8.55
CA ILE A 133 8.81 -1.92 -7.75
C ILE A 133 7.53 -2.01 -8.58
N ASP A 134 7.52 -1.47 -9.80
CA ASP A 134 6.35 -1.49 -10.70
C ASP A 134 5.82 -2.91 -10.92
N LYS A 135 6.73 -3.89 -11.08
CA LYS A 135 6.37 -5.31 -11.16
C LYS A 135 5.76 -5.85 -9.87
N ILE A 136 6.31 -5.49 -8.71
CA ILE A 136 5.77 -5.91 -7.41
C ILE A 136 4.39 -5.30 -7.18
N LEU A 137 4.23 -3.99 -7.41
CA LEU A 137 2.94 -3.30 -7.25
C LEU A 137 1.88 -3.90 -8.17
N HIS A 138 2.23 -4.19 -9.42
CA HIS A 138 1.34 -4.86 -10.35
C HIS A 138 0.96 -6.26 -9.86
N TYR A 139 1.94 -7.08 -9.47
CA TYR A 139 1.69 -8.41 -8.91
C TYR A 139 0.73 -8.36 -7.72
N LEU A 140 0.99 -7.48 -6.75
CA LEU A 140 0.14 -7.30 -5.58
C LEU A 140 -1.25 -6.83 -5.97
N SER A 141 -1.37 -5.95 -6.95
CA SER A 141 -2.69 -5.48 -7.38
C SER A 141 -3.58 -6.55 -7.97
N VAL A 142 -3.00 -7.55 -8.66
CA VAL A 142 -3.75 -8.69 -9.19
C VAL A 142 -4.24 -9.61 -8.07
N LYS A 143 -3.61 -9.55 -6.89
CA LYS A 143 -4.00 -10.32 -5.70
C LYS A 143 -5.05 -9.63 -4.85
N ILE A 144 -5.28 -8.34 -5.06
CA ILE A 144 -6.13 -7.50 -4.23
C ILE A 144 -7.38 -7.15 -5.06
N GLY A 145 -8.46 -7.88 -4.81
CA GLY A 145 -9.75 -7.70 -5.48
C GLY A 145 -9.85 -8.37 -6.86
N ASP A 146 -11.02 -8.93 -7.14
CA ASP A 146 -11.34 -9.59 -8.42
C ASP A 146 -11.80 -8.59 -9.51
N ASP A 147 -11.93 -7.29 -9.20
CA ASP A 147 -12.41 -6.29 -10.17
C ASP A 147 -11.25 -5.74 -11.01
N PRO A 148 -11.16 -6.09 -12.31
CA PRO A 148 -10.09 -5.62 -13.19
C PRO A 148 -10.07 -4.09 -13.38
N LYS A 149 -11.12 -3.37 -12.96
CA LYS A 149 -11.13 -1.89 -12.99
C LYS A 149 -10.19 -1.26 -11.97
N TRP A 150 -9.78 -1.98 -10.94
CA TRP A 150 -8.95 -1.45 -9.86
C TRP A 150 -7.50 -1.91 -9.93
N SER A 151 -7.13 -2.67 -10.96
CA SER A 151 -5.77 -3.17 -11.12
C SER A 151 -4.78 -2.05 -11.34
N TYR A 152 -3.63 -2.13 -10.69
CA TYR A 152 -2.50 -1.25 -10.93
C TYR A 152 -1.98 -1.51 -12.36
N HIS A 153 -1.75 -0.43 -13.11
CA HIS A 153 -1.27 -0.51 -14.47
C HIS A 153 0.23 -0.22 -14.49
N ARG A 154 1.01 -1.17 -15.02
CA ARG A 154 2.45 -0.99 -15.14
C ARG A 154 2.78 0.30 -15.90
N ILE A 155 3.64 1.11 -15.29
CA ILE A 155 4.06 2.40 -15.85
C ILE A 155 5.36 2.24 -16.62
N LEU A 156 6.20 1.27 -16.21
CA LEU A 156 7.52 1.07 -16.76
C LEU A 156 7.56 -0.29 -17.50
N THR A 157 8.05 -0.27 -18.74
CA THR A 157 8.20 -1.46 -19.60
C THR A 157 9.65 -1.77 -19.89
#